data_AF-A0A855X1W7-F1
#
_entry.id   AF-A0A855X1W7-F1
#
_cell.length_a   1.000
_cell.length_b   1.000
_cell.length_c   1.000
_cell.angle_alpha   90.00
_cell.angle_beta   90.00
_cell.angle_gamma   90.00
#
_symmetry.space_group_name_H-M   'P 1'
#
loop_
_entity.id
_entity.type
_entity.pdbx_description
1 polymer ?
#
loop_
_entity_poly.entity_id
_entity_poly.type
_entity_poly.pdbx_seq_one_letter_code
_entity_poly.pdbx_strand_id
1 'polypeptide(L)'
;MAATGYTLSVTNDRLDRAFAVRLGDIWLPPNLLSLARILITPLVGYYLAKDDSVSTAVCVALLVAAAITDGLDGYLARRLNMRTGLGLLLDPLADKLFAAVLLIELVLFRGLPVWLAAIIITRDVLIAVTGMVVLRRRKFPTPSNIIGQYTFFSVVLLLGFYVIRFGFGIRLITIITLLLILWSVGSYGRRFVRIIRNLPAEPPADRPIYKVLRVTLTALILAICAVMLVLEKWS
;
A
#
# COMPACT_ATOMS: atom_id res chain seq x y z
N MET A 1 1.37 49.43 7.35
CA MET A 1 1.71 47.99 7.36
C MET A 1 0.43 47.17 7.60
N ALA A 2 -0.34 46.84 6.54
CA ALA A 2 -1.58 46.05 6.67
C ALA A 2 -1.93 45.34 5.35
N ALA A 3 -1.02 44.49 4.82
CA ALA A 3 -1.20 43.80 3.53
C ALA A 3 -0.97 42.28 3.58
N THR A 4 -1.09 41.66 4.76
CA THR A 4 -0.80 40.22 4.96
C THR A 4 -2.03 39.36 5.28
N GLY A 5 -3.22 39.94 5.47
CA GLY A 5 -4.44 39.21 5.82
C GLY A 5 -5.28 38.70 4.63
N TYR A 6 -5.27 39.41 3.49
CA TYR A 6 -6.14 39.10 2.35
C TYR A 6 -5.62 37.95 1.47
N THR A 7 -4.29 37.78 1.35
CA THR A 7 -3.67 36.78 0.48
C THR A 7 -3.78 35.35 1.02
N LEU A 8 -3.78 35.15 2.35
CA LEU A 8 -3.95 33.83 2.97
C LEU A 8 -5.39 33.30 2.82
N SER A 9 -6.40 34.17 2.93
CA SER A 9 -7.82 33.82 2.77
C SER A 9 -8.16 33.36 1.35
N VAL A 10 -7.75 34.12 0.33
CA VAL A 10 -8.04 33.81 -1.09
C VAL A 10 -7.32 32.55 -1.57
N THR A 11 -6.15 32.24 -1.00
CA THR A 11 -5.40 31.03 -1.37
C THR A 11 -6.02 29.77 -0.76
N ASN A 12 -6.48 29.83 0.50
CA ASN A 12 -7.25 28.74 1.09
C ASN A 12 -8.54 28.48 0.31
N ASP A 13 -9.28 29.54 -0.03
CA ASP A 13 -10.58 29.41 -0.71
C ASP A 13 -10.48 28.84 -2.15
N ARG A 14 -9.33 28.99 -2.81
CA ARG A 14 -9.04 28.31 -4.09
C ARG A 14 -8.61 26.86 -3.92
N LEU A 15 -7.83 26.54 -2.88
CA LEU A 15 -7.44 25.17 -2.55
C LEU A 15 -8.63 24.36 -2.06
N ASP A 16 -9.46 24.92 -1.20
CA ASP A 16 -10.67 24.30 -0.66
C ASP A 16 -11.67 23.98 -1.78
N ARG A 17 -11.76 24.83 -2.80
CA ARG A 17 -12.57 24.57 -4.01
C ARG A 17 -11.96 23.55 -4.97
N ALA A 18 -10.63 23.50 -5.08
CA ALA A 18 -9.91 22.52 -5.90
C ALA A 18 -9.92 21.10 -5.30
N PHE A 19 -9.96 21.00 -3.96
CA PHE A 19 -10.06 19.73 -3.23
C PHE A 19 -11.45 19.48 -2.64
N ALA A 20 -12.46 20.24 -3.06
CA ALA A 20 -13.84 20.00 -2.67
C ALA A 20 -14.24 18.58 -3.09
N VAL A 21 -14.72 17.81 -2.12
CA VAL A 21 -15.25 16.47 -2.34
C VAL A 21 -16.54 16.57 -3.15
N ARG A 22 -16.51 16.21 -4.44
CA ARG A 22 -17.67 16.23 -5.32
C ARG A 22 -18.07 14.81 -5.70
N LEU A 23 -19.25 14.36 -5.30
CA LEU A 23 -19.75 13.00 -5.60
C LEU A 23 -19.80 12.68 -7.10
N GLY A 24 -19.88 13.69 -7.98
CA GLY A 24 -19.76 13.49 -9.44
C GLY A 24 -18.39 12.99 -9.90
N ASP A 25 -17.33 13.18 -9.10
CA ASP A 25 -15.97 12.76 -9.43
C ASP A 25 -15.80 11.23 -9.33
N ILE A 26 -16.78 10.49 -8.80
CA ILE A 26 -16.75 9.02 -8.72
C ILE A 26 -16.59 8.39 -10.11
N TRP A 27 -17.15 9.01 -11.14
CA TRP A 27 -17.11 8.51 -12.52
C TRP A 27 -15.77 8.70 -13.23
N LEU A 28 -14.79 9.35 -12.58
CA LEU A 28 -13.47 9.52 -13.17
C LEU A 28 -12.73 8.17 -13.21
N PRO A 29 -11.94 7.92 -14.28
CA PRO A 29 -11.23 6.65 -14.44
C PRO A 29 -10.39 6.21 -13.22
N PRO A 30 -9.63 7.10 -12.54
CA PRO A 30 -8.88 6.72 -11.33
C PRO A 30 -9.79 6.26 -10.18
N ASN A 31 -10.92 6.94 -9.97
CA ASN A 31 -11.84 6.62 -8.87
C ASN A 31 -12.58 5.31 -9.12
N LEU A 32 -12.96 5.02 -10.36
CA LEU A 32 -13.55 3.74 -10.74
C LEU A 32 -12.58 2.58 -10.53
N LEU A 33 -11.28 2.78 -10.77
CA LEU A 33 -10.25 1.76 -10.54
C LEU A 33 -10.08 1.46 -9.03
N SER A 34 -10.06 2.50 -8.19
CA SER A 34 -10.06 2.34 -6.72
C SER A 34 -11.34 1.66 -6.22
N LEU A 35 -12.50 1.97 -6.80
CA LEU A 35 -13.78 1.31 -6.47
C LEU A 35 -13.81 -0.15 -6.93
N ALA A 36 -13.26 -0.45 -8.11
CA ALA A 36 -13.11 -1.81 -8.60
C ALA A 36 -12.23 -2.66 -7.66
N ARG A 37 -11.18 -2.06 -7.06
CA ARG A 37 -10.34 -2.75 -6.06
C ARG A 37 -11.13 -3.19 -4.83
N ILE A 38 -12.00 -2.32 -4.33
CA ILE A 38 -12.89 -2.63 -3.21
C ILE A 38 -13.85 -3.77 -3.56
N LEU A 39 -14.33 -3.84 -4.82
CA LEU A 39 -15.19 -4.92 -5.30
C LEU A 39 -14.44 -6.25 -5.52
N ILE A 40 -13.16 -6.18 -5.92
CA ILE A 40 -12.30 -7.36 -6.07
C ILE A 40 -12.02 -8.01 -4.72
N THR A 41 -11.95 -7.22 -3.64
CA THR A 41 -11.64 -7.71 -2.28
C THR A 41 -12.51 -8.90 -1.84
N PRO A 42 -13.86 -8.81 -1.75
CA PRO A 42 -14.70 -9.94 -1.35
C PRO A 42 -14.66 -11.12 -2.33
N LEU A 43 -14.34 -10.84 -3.61
CA LEU A 43 -14.20 -11.89 -4.62
C LEU A 43 -12.94 -12.74 -4.35
N VAL A 44 -11.85 -12.12 -3.93
CA VAL A 44 -10.63 -12.82 -3.51
C VAL A 44 -10.92 -13.75 -2.32
N GLY A 45 -11.63 -13.28 -1.30
CA GLY A 45 -12.09 -14.11 -0.18
C GLY A 45 -12.94 -15.30 -0.59
N TYR A 46 -13.87 -15.09 -1.52
CA TYR A 46 -14.73 -16.15 -2.04
C TYR A 46 -13.93 -17.28 -2.72
N TYR A 47 -12.94 -16.94 -3.54
CA TYR A 47 -12.09 -17.94 -4.19
C TYR A 47 -11.06 -18.55 -3.23
N LEU A 48 -10.58 -17.80 -2.24
CA LEU A 48 -9.73 -18.34 -1.16
C LEU A 48 -10.47 -19.41 -0.36
N ALA A 49 -11.77 -19.21 -0.09
CA ALA A 49 -12.60 -20.14 0.67
C ALA A 49 -12.85 -21.48 -0.04
N LYS A 50 -12.74 -21.54 -1.37
CA LYS A 50 -12.93 -22.79 -2.14
C LYS A 50 -11.75 -23.76 -2.04
N ASP A 51 -10.56 -23.27 -1.68
CA ASP A 51 -9.31 -24.03 -1.46
C ASP A 51 -8.94 -25.05 -2.57
N ASP A 52 -9.32 -24.80 -3.83
CA ASP A 52 -8.88 -25.61 -4.98
C ASP A 52 -7.80 -24.91 -5.82
N SER A 53 -7.07 -25.69 -6.62
CA SER A 53 -5.94 -25.18 -7.44
C SER A 53 -6.40 -24.16 -8.48
N VAL A 54 -7.62 -24.29 -9.02
CA VAL A 54 -8.17 -23.35 -10.00
C VAL A 54 -8.54 -22.05 -9.30
N SER A 55 -9.21 -22.10 -8.15
CA SER A 55 -9.52 -20.90 -7.36
C SER A 55 -8.27 -20.20 -6.85
N THR A 56 -7.21 -20.93 -6.52
CA THR A 56 -5.91 -20.34 -6.15
C THR A 56 -5.30 -19.57 -7.33
N ALA A 57 -5.35 -20.13 -8.55
CA ALA A 57 -4.90 -19.44 -9.75
C ALA A 57 -5.74 -18.19 -10.06
N VAL A 58 -7.06 -18.26 -9.87
CA VAL A 58 -7.96 -17.10 -10.02
C VAL A 58 -7.65 -16.02 -8.98
N CYS A 59 -7.38 -16.38 -7.72
CA CYS A 59 -6.97 -15.43 -6.69
C CYS A 59 -5.68 -14.69 -7.10
N VAL A 60 -4.66 -15.42 -7.55
CA VAL A 60 -3.41 -14.81 -8.00
C VAL A 60 -3.68 -13.88 -9.18
N ALA A 61 -4.48 -14.29 -10.17
CA ALA A 61 -4.83 -13.45 -11.31
C ALA A 61 -5.56 -12.15 -10.89
N LEU A 62 -6.49 -12.23 -9.95
CA LEU A 62 -7.20 -11.08 -9.40
C LEU A 62 -6.25 -10.14 -8.65
N LEU A 63 -5.33 -10.67 -7.85
CA LEU A 63 -4.30 -9.89 -7.15
C LEU A 63 -3.35 -9.20 -8.15
N VAL A 64 -2.98 -9.87 -9.25
CA VAL A 64 -2.19 -9.28 -10.33
C VAL A 64 -2.95 -8.12 -10.98
N ALA A 65 -4.20 -8.36 -11.36
CA ALA A 65 -5.04 -7.34 -11.98
C ALA A 65 -5.19 -6.12 -11.07
N ALA A 66 -5.40 -6.33 -9.76
CA ALA A 66 -5.48 -5.25 -8.77
C ALA A 66 -4.17 -4.45 -8.66
N ALA A 67 -3.02 -5.12 -8.64
CA ALA A 67 -1.71 -4.46 -8.56
C ALA A 67 -1.37 -3.67 -9.84
N ILE A 68 -1.71 -4.20 -11.01
CA ILE A 68 -1.54 -3.48 -12.29
C ILE A 68 -2.44 -2.24 -12.32
N THR A 69 -3.67 -2.38 -11.82
CA THR A 69 -4.67 -1.31 -11.76
C THR A 69 -4.18 -0.15 -10.88
N ASP A 70 -3.55 -0.43 -9.72
CA ASP A 70 -2.90 0.58 -8.85
C ASP A 70 -1.66 1.25 -9.47
N GLY A 71 -0.98 0.55 -10.39
CA GLY A 71 0.08 1.18 -11.18
C GLY A 71 -0.50 2.18 -12.18
N LEU A 72 -1.62 1.81 -12.80
CA LEU A 72 -2.27 2.53 -13.88
C LEU A 72 -3.02 3.78 -13.40
N ASP A 73 -3.76 3.71 -12.29
CA ASP A 73 -4.45 4.87 -11.72
C ASP A 73 -3.46 5.97 -11.33
N GLY A 74 -2.34 5.62 -10.70
CA GLY A 74 -1.28 6.53 -10.28
C GLY A 74 -0.50 7.11 -11.45
N TYR A 75 -0.43 6.40 -12.58
CA TYR A 75 0.12 6.92 -13.83
C TYR A 75 -0.86 7.87 -14.53
N LEU A 76 -2.13 7.47 -14.69
CA LEU A 76 -3.17 8.29 -15.31
C LEU A 76 -3.41 9.59 -14.54
N ALA A 77 -3.52 9.53 -13.21
CA ALA A 77 -3.74 10.70 -12.36
C ALA A 77 -2.60 11.73 -12.47
N ARG A 78 -1.36 11.28 -12.70
CA ARG A 78 -0.20 12.16 -12.91
C ARG A 78 -0.16 12.74 -14.32
N ARG A 79 -0.53 11.96 -15.33
CA ARG A 79 -0.47 12.39 -16.73
C ARG A 79 -1.64 13.30 -17.12
N LEU A 80 -2.81 13.10 -16.50
CA LEU A 80 -4.04 13.81 -16.83
C LEU A 80 -4.30 15.04 -15.92
N ASN A 81 -3.48 15.28 -14.89
CA ASN A 81 -3.72 16.30 -13.85
C ASN A 81 -5.12 16.20 -13.18
N MET A 82 -5.80 15.06 -13.32
CA MET A 82 -7.13 14.79 -12.78
C MET A 82 -7.01 14.25 -11.34
N ARG A 83 -6.48 15.08 -10.43
CA ARG A 83 -6.50 14.78 -8.99
C ARG A 83 -7.70 15.47 -8.38
N THR A 84 -8.70 14.70 -7.97
CA THR A 84 -9.88 15.22 -7.27
C THR A 84 -9.74 15.07 -5.76
N GLY A 85 -10.46 15.90 -5.02
CA GLY A 85 -10.53 15.79 -3.55
C GLY A 85 -11.06 14.44 -3.09
N LEU A 86 -12.01 13.86 -3.84
CA LEU A 86 -12.50 12.50 -3.59
C LEU A 86 -11.45 11.43 -3.84
N GLY A 87 -10.77 11.44 -4.99
CA GLY A 87 -9.75 10.42 -5.30
C GLY A 87 -8.61 10.43 -4.27
N LEU A 88 -8.20 11.62 -3.81
CA LEU A 88 -7.18 11.76 -2.77
C LEU A 88 -7.56 11.07 -1.45
N LEU A 89 -8.85 10.99 -1.12
CA LEU A 89 -9.36 10.30 0.05
C LEU A 89 -9.65 8.82 -0.22
N LEU A 90 -10.19 8.52 -1.40
CA LEU A 90 -10.63 7.17 -1.80
C LEU A 90 -9.43 6.24 -1.99
N ASP A 91 -8.34 6.69 -2.61
CA ASP A 91 -7.19 5.84 -2.91
C ASP A 91 -6.55 5.27 -1.62
N PRO A 92 -6.20 6.08 -0.59
CA PRO A 92 -5.64 5.55 0.65
C PRO A 92 -6.63 4.72 1.48
N LEU A 93 -7.93 4.94 1.32
CA LEU A 93 -8.97 4.15 1.98
C LEU A 93 -9.10 2.78 1.31
N ALA A 94 -9.22 2.73 -0.01
CA ALA A 94 -9.33 1.50 -0.79
C ALA A 94 -8.11 0.59 -0.55
N ASP A 95 -6.90 1.15 -0.53
CA ASP A 95 -5.68 0.40 -0.26
C ASP A 95 -5.67 -0.24 1.14
N LYS A 96 -6.06 0.52 2.16
CA LYS A 96 -6.07 0.02 3.54
C LYS A 96 -7.16 -1.03 3.76
N LEU A 97 -8.33 -0.84 3.17
CA LEU A 97 -9.42 -1.81 3.24
C LEU A 97 -9.04 -3.10 2.53
N PHE A 98 -8.49 -3.00 1.31
CA PHE A 98 -8.02 -4.15 0.56
C PHE A 98 -6.96 -4.95 1.34
N ALA A 99 -5.94 -4.28 1.88
CA ALA A 99 -4.88 -4.93 2.66
C ALA A 99 -5.41 -5.57 3.95
N ALA A 100 -6.31 -4.90 4.68
CA ALA A 100 -6.89 -5.41 5.92
C ALA A 100 -7.76 -6.64 5.67
N VAL A 101 -8.63 -6.60 4.66
CA VAL A 101 -9.50 -7.75 4.35
C VAL A 101 -8.68 -8.93 3.83
N LEU A 102 -7.69 -8.70 2.96
CA LEU A 102 -6.79 -9.76 2.50
C LEU A 102 -6.07 -10.44 3.67
N LEU A 103 -5.60 -9.69 4.66
CA LEU A 103 -4.99 -10.27 5.87
C LEU A 103 -5.98 -11.14 6.64
N ILE A 104 -7.23 -10.68 6.83
CA ILE A 104 -8.27 -11.44 7.51
C ILE A 104 -8.57 -12.74 6.76
N GLU A 105 -8.75 -12.67 5.44
CA GLU A 105 -9.01 -13.84 4.60
C GLU A 105 -7.87 -14.86 4.65
N LEU A 106 -6.61 -14.41 4.66
CA LEU A 106 -5.46 -15.29 4.77
C LEU A 106 -5.34 -15.95 6.14
N VAL A 107 -5.72 -15.25 7.21
CA VAL A 107 -5.82 -15.84 8.56
C VAL A 107 -6.87 -16.95 8.58
N LEU A 108 -8.03 -16.71 7.98
CA LEU A 108 -9.16 -17.65 7.98
C LEU A 108 -8.93 -18.86 7.08
N PHE A 109 -8.43 -18.65 5.86
CA PHE A 109 -8.42 -19.69 4.82
C PHE A 109 -7.03 -20.25 4.48
N ARG A 110 -5.94 -19.52 4.80
CA ARG A 110 -4.57 -19.93 4.43
C ARG A 110 -3.64 -20.15 5.63
N GLY A 111 -4.16 -20.11 6.84
CA GLY A 111 -3.40 -20.40 8.06
C GLY A 111 -2.33 -19.35 8.38
N LEU A 112 -2.53 -18.10 7.95
CA LEU A 112 -1.67 -17.00 8.37
C LEU A 112 -1.82 -16.80 9.89
N PRO A 113 -0.72 -16.83 10.68
CA PRO A 113 -0.83 -16.68 12.12
C PRO A 113 -1.37 -15.31 12.52
N VAL A 114 -2.35 -15.27 13.41
CA VAL A 114 -2.99 -14.03 13.88
C VAL A 114 -1.96 -13.02 14.42
N TRP A 115 -0.93 -13.50 15.12
CA TRP A 115 0.13 -12.64 15.64
C TRP A 115 0.93 -11.95 14.52
N LEU A 116 1.13 -12.61 13.38
CA LEU A 116 1.84 -12.04 12.23
C LEU A 116 0.98 -10.97 11.54
N ALA A 117 -0.32 -11.23 11.37
CA ALA A 117 -1.27 -10.23 10.89
C ALA A 117 -1.29 -8.98 11.80
N ALA A 118 -1.36 -9.18 13.12
CA ALA A 118 -1.36 -8.10 14.09
C ALA A 118 -0.10 -7.23 14.01
N ILE A 119 1.08 -7.84 13.83
CA ILE A 119 2.34 -7.10 13.63
C ILE A 119 2.30 -6.25 12.36
N ILE A 120 1.82 -6.81 11.24
CA ILE A 120 1.72 -6.10 9.95
C ILE A 120 0.78 -4.89 10.09
N ILE A 121 -0.41 -5.09 10.67
CA ILE A 121 -1.39 -4.00 10.88
C ILE A 121 -0.81 -2.92 11.80
N THR A 122 -0.20 -3.32 12.92
CA THR A 122 0.40 -2.38 13.89
C THR A 122 1.47 -1.53 13.23
N ARG A 123 2.32 -2.14 12.39
CA ARG A 123 3.36 -1.44 11.63
C ARG A 123 2.77 -0.41 10.67
N ASP A 124 1.70 -0.75 9.95
CA ASP A 124 1.06 0.17 9.01
C ASP A 124 0.38 1.35 9.71
N VAL A 125 -0.25 1.09 10.87
CA VAL A 125 -0.80 2.14 11.73
C VAL A 125 0.31 3.05 12.25
N LEU A 126 1.44 2.51 12.74
CA LEU A 126 2.58 3.30 13.23
C LEU A 126 3.13 4.23 12.15
N ILE A 127 3.24 3.77 10.91
CA ILE A 127 3.71 4.59 9.79
C ILE A 127 2.71 5.68 9.45
N ALA A 128 1.42 5.35 9.40
CA ALA A 128 0.36 6.33 9.15
C ALA A 128 0.32 7.43 10.22
N VAL A 129 0.41 7.05 11.51
CA VAL A 129 0.43 7.99 12.64
C VAL A 129 1.69 8.86 12.58
N THR A 130 2.87 8.26 12.34
CA THR A 130 4.12 9.02 12.22
C THR A 130 4.04 10.04 11.07
N GLY A 131 3.50 9.63 9.91
CA GLY A 131 3.30 10.53 8.77
C GLY A 131 2.35 11.69 9.09
N MET A 132 1.25 11.42 9.79
CA MET A 132 0.29 12.45 10.19
C MET A 132 0.89 13.45 11.19
N VAL A 133 1.65 12.98 12.18
CA VAL A 133 2.32 13.83 13.18
C VAL A 133 3.35 14.74 12.52
N VAL A 134 4.13 14.21 11.57
CA VAL A 134 5.10 14.99 10.79
C VAL A 134 4.40 16.09 9.99
N LEU A 135 3.34 15.74 9.26
CA LEU A 135 2.62 16.66 8.39
C LEU A 135 2.07 17.85 9.21
N ARG A 136 1.51 17.56 10.38
CA ARG A 136 0.96 18.58 11.30
C ARG A 136 2.02 19.51 11.88
N ARG A 137 3.26 19.04 12.07
CA ARG A 137 4.35 19.79 12.72
C ARG A 137 5.23 20.58 11.74
N ARG A 138 5.50 20.06 10.54
CA ARG A 138 6.52 20.61 9.63
C ARG A 138 5.96 21.10 8.28
N LYS A 139 4.67 20.92 7.97
CA LYS A 139 4.00 21.30 6.69
C LYS A 139 4.64 20.75 5.39
N PHE A 140 5.67 19.92 5.49
CA PHE A 140 6.30 19.22 4.36
C PHE A 140 6.01 17.72 4.46
N PRO A 141 5.57 17.07 3.37
CA PRO A 141 5.46 15.61 3.33
C PRO A 141 6.85 15.01 3.46
N THR A 142 7.13 14.29 4.55
CA THR A 142 8.40 13.55 4.63
C THR A 142 8.42 12.43 3.59
N PRO A 143 9.50 12.29 2.83
CA PRO A 143 9.67 11.18 1.92
C PRO A 143 9.71 9.85 2.66
N SER A 144 9.15 8.83 2.01
CA SER A 144 9.14 7.46 2.52
C SER A 144 10.57 6.97 2.76
N ASN A 145 10.83 6.39 3.92
CA ASN A 145 12.12 5.78 4.21
C ASN A 145 12.36 4.59 3.27
N ILE A 146 13.58 4.44 2.73
CA ILE A 146 13.97 3.31 1.88
C ILE A 146 13.67 1.96 2.59
N ILE A 147 13.94 1.89 3.89
CA ILE A 147 13.64 0.74 4.75
C ILE A 147 12.14 0.39 4.76
N GLY A 148 11.28 1.41 4.80
CA GLY A 148 9.83 1.23 4.78
C GLY A 148 9.32 0.62 3.47
N GLN A 149 10.02 0.88 2.36
CA GLN A 149 9.69 0.30 1.05
C GLN A 149 10.09 -1.17 0.98
N TYR A 150 11.28 -1.54 1.46
CA TYR A 150 11.71 -2.95 1.51
C TYR A 150 10.82 -3.80 2.42
N THR A 151 10.40 -3.24 3.56
CA THR A 151 9.49 -3.93 4.48
C THR A 151 8.10 -4.13 3.85
N PHE A 152 7.59 -3.13 3.14
CA PHE A 152 6.33 -3.28 2.40
C PHE A 152 6.43 -4.38 1.35
N PHE A 153 7.53 -4.40 0.62
CA PHE A 153 7.81 -5.43 -0.38
C PHE A 153 7.84 -6.85 0.21
N SER A 154 8.54 -7.04 1.34
CA SER A 154 8.61 -8.35 1.99
C SER A 154 7.25 -8.81 2.49
N VAL A 155 6.39 -7.90 2.96
CA VAL A 155 5.00 -8.20 3.34
C VAL A 155 4.18 -8.65 2.14
N VAL A 156 4.21 -7.93 1.02
CA VAL A 156 3.46 -8.33 -0.19
C VAL A 156 3.90 -9.72 -0.66
N LEU A 157 5.21 -10.00 -0.67
CA LEU A 157 5.75 -11.31 -1.03
C LEU A 157 5.29 -12.40 -0.06
N LEU A 158 5.33 -12.12 1.24
CA LEU A 158 4.82 -13.02 2.28
C LEU A 158 3.34 -13.37 2.03
N LEU A 159 2.48 -12.37 1.78
CA LEU A 159 1.06 -12.61 1.49
C LEU A 159 0.87 -13.47 0.24
N GLY A 160 1.63 -13.19 -0.83
CA GLY A 160 1.60 -13.99 -2.05
C GLY A 160 1.98 -15.46 -1.82
N PHE A 161 3.00 -15.73 -1.00
CA PHE A 161 3.38 -17.11 -0.65
C PHE A 161 2.33 -17.82 0.20
N TYR A 162 1.60 -17.09 1.05
CA TYR A 162 0.45 -17.66 1.77
C TYR A 162 -0.70 -18.02 0.82
N VAL A 163 -0.97 -17.20 -0.20
CA VAL A 163 -1.99 -17.49 -1.22
C VAL A 163 -1.68 -18.81 -1.94
N ILE A 164 -0.42 -19.08 -2.25
CA ILE A 164 0.03 -20.25 -3.03
C ILE A 164 0.37 -21.45 -2.12
N ARG A 165 0.32 -21.28 -0.79
CA ARG A 165 0.72 -22.31 0.20
C ARG A 165 2.15 -22.83 0.00
N PHE A 166 3.06 -21.99 -0.50
CA PHE A 166 4.45 -22.38 -0.72
C PHE A 166 5.25 -22.44 0.59
N GLY A 167 5.24 -23.61 1.25
CA GLY A 167 5.70 -23.78 2.62
C GLY A 167 7.15 -23.34 2.91
N PHE A 168 8.09 -23.65 2.01
CA PHE A 168 9.50 -23.22 2.18
C PHE A 168 9.64 -21.71 2.10
N GLY A 169 9.01 -21.07 1.10
CA GLY A 169 9.04 -19.63 0.93
C GLY A 169 8.39 -18.89 2.09
N ILE A 170 7.26 -19.38 2.62
CA ILE A 170 6.59 -18.79 3.79
C ILE A 170 7.56 -18.71 4.97
N ARG A 171 8.28 -19.80 5.30
CA ARG A 171 9.22 -19.82 6.43
C ARG A 171 10.35 -18.81 6.24
N LEU A 172 11.00 -18.84 5.08
CA LEU A 172 12.15 -17.99 4.78
C LEU A 172 11.74 -16.51 4.77
N ILE A 173 10.65 -16.16 4.08
CA ILE A 173 10.22 -14.78 3.95
C ILE A 173 9.61 -14.22 5.24
N THR A 174 9.02 -15.07 6.10
CA THR A 174 8.55 -14.65 7.42
C THR A 174 9.72 -14.15 8.26
N ILE A 175 10.83 -14.89 8.31
CA ILE A 175 12.03 -14.47 9.06
C ILE A 175 12.56 -13.14 8.52
N ILE A 176 12.72 -13.03 7.20
CA ILE A 176 13.18 -11.79 6.55
C ILE A 176 12.24 -10.62 6.89
N THR A 177 10.93 -10.84 6.80
CA THR A 177 9.92 -9.83 7.08
C THR A 177 9.98 -9.36 8.53
N LEU A 178 10.14 -10.28 9.49
CA LEU A 178 10.27 -9.91 10.90
C LEU A 178 11.53 -9.09 11.16
N LEU A 179 12.67 -9.46 10.57
CA LEU A 179 13.91 -8.69 10.68
C LEU A 179 13.76 -7.28 10.08
N LEU A 180 13.11 -7.17 8.93
CA LEU A 180 12.82 -5.88 8.30
C LEU A 180 11.84 -5.03 9.10
N ILE A 181 10.81 -5.64 9.70
CA ILE A 181 9.86 -4.94 10.57
C ILE A 181 10.58 -4.41 11.81
N LEU A 182 11.41 -5.21 12.46
CA LEU A 182 12.22 -4.77 13.62
C LEU A 182 13.13 -3.58 13.25
N TRP A 183 13.83 -3.68 12.13
CA TRP A 183 14.68 -2.60 11.62
C TRP A 183 13.88 -1.34 11.25
N SER A 184 12.70 -1.53 10.65
CA SER A 184 11.76 -0.49 10.29
C SER A 184 11.28 0.26 11.53
N VAL A 185 10.77 -0.45 12.55
CA VAL A 185 10.32 0.14 13.81
C VAL A 185 11.43 0.95 14.47
N GLY A 186 12.66 0.44 14.52
CA GLY A 186 13.81 1.20 15.03
C GLY A 186 14.13 2.46 14.22
N SER A 187 14.00 2.40 12.89
CA SER A 187 14.20 3.58 12.02
C SER A 187 13.12 4.65 12.20
N TYR A 188 11.85 4.24 12.33
CA TYR A 188 10.73 5.16 12.54
C TYR A 188 10.73 5.73 13.96
N GLY A 189 11.08 4.92 14.97
CA GLY A 189 11.24 5.37 16.35
C GLY A 189 12.33 6.46 16.49
N ARG A 190 13.48 6.28 15.83
CA ARG A 190 14.53 7.31 15.77
C ARG A 190 14.03 8.61 15.13
N ARG A 191 13.25 8.52 14.04
CA ARG A 191 12.63 9.70 13.41
C ARG A 191 11.63 10.38 14.35
N PHE A 192 10.79 9.62 15.03
CA PHE A 192 9.81 10.15 15.98
C PHE A 192 10.49 10.93 17.12
N VAL A 193 11.54 10.37 17.73
CA VAL A 193 12.34 11.05 18.78
C VAL A 193 13.03 12.28 18.22
N ARG A 194 13.58 12.22 17.01
CA ARG A 194 14.25 13.35 16.34
C ARG A 194 13.28 14.51 16.11
N ILE A 195 12.03 14.22 15.76
CA ILE A 195 10.96 15.21 15.58
C ILE A 195 10.61 15.87 16.92
N ILE A 196 10.46 15.09 18.00
CA ILE A 196 10.20 15.63 19.34
C ILE A 196 11.36 16.53 19.80
N ARG A 197 12.60 16.17 19.45
CA ARG A 197 13.82 16.92 19.80
C ARG A 197 14.17 18.06 18.83
N ASN A 198 13.29 18.41 17.88
CA ASN A 198 13.49 19.48 16.88
C ASN A 198 14.79 19.40 16.05
N LEU A 199 15.44 18.25 16.00
CA LEU A 199 16.68 18.04 15.25
C LEU A 199 16.44 18.13 13.72
N PRO A 200 17.46 18.51 12.93
CA PRO A 200 17.33 18.63 11.47
C PRO A 200 16.93 17.31 10.82
N ALA A 201 16.03 17.37 9.84
CA ALA A 201 15.55 16.19 9.12
C ALA A 201 16.68 15.59 8.26
N GLU A 202 16.73 14.25 8.18
CA GLU A 202 17.58 13.60 7.19
C GLU A 202 17.14 14.01 5.77
N PRO A 203 18.08 14.25 4.85
CA PRO A 203 17.75 14.63 3.50
C PRO A 203 16.89 13.55 2.81
N PRO A 204 15.95 13.97 1.95
CA PRO A 204 15.12 13.07 1.14
C PRO A 204 15.96 12.03 0.38
N ALA A 205 15.73 10.74 0.65
CA ALA A 205 16.38 9.66 -0.07
C ALA A 205 15.51 9.23 -1.28
N ASP A 206 15.18 10.20 -2.13
CA ASP A 206 14.13 10.08 -3.14
C ASP A 206 14.74 9.63 -4.47
N ARG A 207 15.29 8.42 -4.55
CA ARG A 207 15.80 7.93 -5.85
C ARG A 207 14.67 7.30 -6.68
N PRO A 208 14.46 7.71 -7.94
CA PRO A 208 13.39 7.19 -8.80
C PRO A 208 13.51 5.69 -9.08
N ILE A 209 14.71 5.13 -8.92
CA ILE A 209 15.03 3.71 -9.06
C ILE A 209 14.13 2.80 -8.20
N TYR A 210 13.75 3.23 -7.00
CA TYR A 210 12.97 2.38 -6.11
C TYR A 210 11.50 2.25 -6.52
N LYS A 211 10.94 3.22 -7.26
CA LYS A 211 9.58 3.10 -7.83
C LYS A 211 9.53 2.08 -8.95
N VAL A 212 10.54 2.09 -9.82
CA VAL A 212 10.66 1.12 -10.92
C VAL A 212 10.91 -0.27 -10.35
N LEU A 213 11.84 -0.39 -9.39
CA LEU A 213 12.14 -1.64 -8.68
C LEU A 213 10.89 -2.24 -8.00
N ARG A 214 10.03 -1.40 -7.40
CA ARG A 214 8.78 -1.83 -6.77
C ARG A 214 7.86 -2.52 -7.78
N VAL A 215 7.57 -1.86 -8.90
CA VAL A 215 6.64 -2.37 -9.93
C VAL A 215 7.21 -3.60 -10.62
N THR A 216 8.49 -3.57 -10.97
CA THR A 216 9.15 -4.70 -11.67
C THR A 216 9.26 -5.92 -10.78
N LEU A 217 9.58 -5.80 -9.49
CA LEU A 217 9.60 -6.97 -8.61
C LEU A 217 8.21 -7.49 -8.26
N THR A 218 7.18 -6.64 -8.04
CA THR A 218 5.81 -7.17 -7.85
C THR A 218 5.35 -7.93 -9.09
N ALA A 219 5.61 -7.42 -10.28
CA ALA A 219 5.29 -8.11 -11.53
C ALA A 219 6.08 -9.43 -11.66
N LEU A 220 7.37 -9.42 -11.30
CA LEU A 220 8.22 -10.62 -11.33
C LEU A 220 7.74 -11.69 -10.33
N ILE A 221 7.38 -11.30 -9.11
CA ILE A 221 6.86 -12.23 -8.10
C ILE A 221 5.57 -12.87 -8.58
N LEU A 222 4.65 -12.04 -9.09
CA LEU A 222 3.38 -12.52 -9.61
C LEU A 222 3.57 -13.45 -10.82
N ALA A 223 4.56 -13.18 -11.67
CA ALA A 223 4.96 -14.05 -12.75
C ALA A 223 5.56 -15.37 -12.24
N ILE A 224 6.45 -15.35 -11.24
CA ILE A 224 7.03 -16.55 -10.62
C ILE A 224 5.94 -17.38 -9.93
N CYS A 225 5.01 -16.73 -9.25
CA CYS A 225 3.84 -17.33 -8.63
C CYS A 225 2.95 -18.03 -9.66
N ALA A 226 2.67 -17.37 -10.79
CA ALA A 226 1.93 -17.95 -11.91
C ALA A 226 2.67 -19.15 -12.52
N VAL A 227 3.99 -19.06 -12.70
CA VAL A 227 4.82 -20.16 -13.22
C VAL A 227 4.84 -21.35 -12.26
N MET A 228 4.97 -21.13 -10.95
CA MET A 228 4.94 -22.22 -9.97
C MET A 228 3.58 -22.92 -9.92
N LEU A 229 2.48 -22.18 -10.03
CA LEU A 229 1.13 -22.76 -10.16
C LEU A 229 0.96 -23.59 -11.44
N VAL A 230 1.58 -23.16 -12.55
CA VAL A 230 1.58 -23.96 -13.78
C VAL A 230 2.36 -25.24 -13.55
N LEU A 231 3.56 -25.17 -12.97
CA LEU A 231 4.42 -26.34 -12.75
C LEU A 231 3.81 -27.37 -11.79
N GLU A 232 3.14 -26.94 -10.71
CA GLU A 232 2.44 -27.82 -9.77
C GLU A 232 1.24 -28.55 -10.42
N LYS A 233 0.67 -27.99 -11.49
CA LYS A 233 -0.42 -28.62 -12.25
C LYS A 233 0.05 -29.76 -13.17
N TRP A 234 1.36 -29.90 -13.38
CA TRP A 234 1.98 -30.89 -14.27
C TRP A 234 2.87 -31.91 -13.53
N SER A 235 2.92 -31.88 -12.18
CA SER A 235 3.56 -32.89 -11.34
C SER A 235 2.52 -33.76 -10.63
#